data_AF-A0A966YSG1-F1
#
_entry.id   AF-A0A966YSG1-F1
#
_cell.length_a   1.000
_cell.length_b   1.000
_cell.length_c   1.000
_cell.angle_alpha   90.00
_cell.angle_beta   90.00
_cell.angle_gamma   90.00
#
_symmetry.space_group_name_H-M   'P 1'
#
loop_
_entity.id
_entity.type
_entity.pdbx_description
1 polymer ?
#
loop_
_entity_poly.entity_id
_entity_poly.type
_entity_poly.pdbx_seq_one_letter_code
_entity_poly.pdbx_strand_id
1 'polypeptide(L)'
;MENSALVTPLEPYNPYLSDPVLQRAVEREGASETDRSSLASFGSEVGSEQTFLWGADANRYSPELVTHDRFGDRIDEVRYHPAYHQMMNLSVTNGIHSAHYDGRPGDGSYVARTAQMHLVSQIEVGHACPISMTGAVLPALREQPDLASVWEPRIRTRSYDQRLIEPSLKTGNLLGMGLTEKQGGSDVRANTSTAAPVNGGGPGGEYRLTGHKWFTSAPMCDAFLVLAQAPAGISCFLVPRVLDDGSRNSLFLMR
;
A
#
# COMPACT_ATOMS: atom_id res chain seq x y z
N MET A 1 49.25 -7.52 -8.73
CA MET A 1 48.77 -7.92 -7.40
C MET A 1 47.32 -8.30 -7.57
N GLU A 2 47.06 -9.59 -7.78
CA GLU A 2 45.69 -10.13 -7.84
C GLU A 2 45.10 -10.12 -6.44
N ASN A 3 43.95 -9.46 -6.30
CA ASN A 3 43.23 -9.33 -5.04
C ASN A 3 42.47 -10.65 -4.79
N SER A 4 43.19 -11.73 -4.46
CA SER A 4 42.66 -13.11 -4.40
C SER A 4 41.79 -13.44 -3.19
N ALA A 5 41.39 -12.44 -2.40
CA ALA A 5 40.61 -12.60 -1.17
C ALA A 5 39.30 -11.80 -1.15
N LEU A 6 38.85 -11.25 -2.29
CA LEU A 6 37.55 -10.59 -2.37
C LEU A 6 36.45 -11.64 -2.54
N VAL A 7 35.48 -11.63 -1.63
CA VAL A 7 34.26 -12.44 -1.73
C VAL A 7 33.43 -11.90 -2.90
N THR A 8 33.01 -12.79 -3.81
CA THR A 8 32.12 -12.43 -4.91
C THR A 8 30.75 -12.01 -4.36
N PRO A 9 30.21 -10.84 -4.73
CA PRO A 9 28.85 -10.47 -4.38
C PRO A 9 27.84 -11.53 -4.82
N LEU A 10 26.75 -11.69 -4.07
CA LEU A 10 25.67 -12.58 -4.46
C LEU A 10 25.09 -12.12 -5.80
N GLU A 11 25.23 -12.94 -6.83
CA GLU A 11 24.68 -12.67 -8.15
C GLU A 11 23.15 -12.82 -8.16
N PRO A 12 22.44 -12.19 -9.12
CA PRO A 12 21.02 -12.40 -9.35
C PRO A 12 20.65 -13.89 -9.36
N TYR A 13 19.65 -14.26 -8.57
CA TYR A 13 19.23 -15.65 -8.35
C TYR A 13 17.74 -15.69 -8.05
N ASN A 14 17.09 -16.84 -8.22
CA ASN A 14 15.68 -16.99 -7.85
C ASN A 14 15.56 -17.29 -6.34
N PRO A 15 15.07 -16.35 -5.50
CA PRO A 15 14.96 -16.55 -4.06
C PRO A 15 13.93 -17.61 -3.66
N TYR A 16 12.93 -17.90 -4.49
CA TYR A 16 11.96 -18.97 -4.20
C TYR A 16 12.56 -20.36 -4.43
N LEU A 17 13.15 -20.58 -5.61
CA LEU A 17 13.75 -21.88 -5.96
C LEU A 17 14.98 -22.21 -5.11
N SER A 18 15.66 -21.18 -4.59
CA SER A 18 16.83 -21.34 -3.73
C SER A 18 16.48 -21.54 -2.25
N ASP A 19 15.20 -21.40 -1.87
CA ASP A 19 14.72 -21.62 -0.50
C ASP A 19 13.86 -22.90 -0.40
N PRO A 20 14.46 -24.05 -0.05
CA PRO A 20 13.73 -25.29 0.14
C PRO A 20 12.84 -25.30 1.39
N VAL A 21 13.02 -24.36 2.32
CA VAL A 21 12.13 -24.21 3.48
C VAL A 21 10.86 -23.49 3.06
N LEU A 22 10.97 -22.39 2.31
CA LEU A 22 9.82 -21.66 1.78
C LEU A 22 8.97 -22.55 0.86
N GLN A 23 9.60 -23.28 -0.07
CA GLN A 23 8.89 -24.19 -0.98
C GLN A 23 8.06 -25.24 -0.23
N ARG A 24 8.66 -25.91 0.77
CA ARG A 24 7.96 -26.89 1.61
C ARG A 24 6.90 -26.26 2.50
N ALA A 25 7.13 -25.04 2.97
CA ALA A 25 6.16 -24.31 3.79
C ALA A 25 4.91 -23.98 2.97
N VAL A 26 5.05 -23.39 1.77
CA VAL A 26 3.88 -23.02 0.98
C VAL A 26 3.07 -24.25 0.53
N GLU A 27 3.75 -25.35 0.18
CA GLU A 27 3.08 -26.61 -0.16
C GLU A 27 2.32 -27.18 1.04
N ARG A 28 2.97 -27.25 2.22
CA ARG A 28 2.35 -27.75 3.45
C ARG A 28 1.12 -26.94 3.85
N GLU A 29 1.18 -25.62 3.69
CA GLU A 29 0.10 -24.70 4.07
C GLU A 29 -0.94 -24.50 2.96
N GLY A 30 -0.96 -25.37 1.94
CA GLY A 30 -2.06 -25.50 0.99
C GLY A 30 -1.96 -24.67 -0.29
N ALA A 31 -0.80 -24.06 -0.59
CA ALA A 31 -0.60 -23.39 -1.88
C ALA A 31 -0.69 -24.42 -3.03
N SER A 32 -1.51 -24.13 -4.03
CA SER A 32 -1.72 -25.00 -5.18
C SER A 32 -0.46 -25.15 -6.04
N GLU A 33 -0.46 -26.11 -6.97
CA GLU A 33 0.60 -26.20 -8.00
C GLU A 33 0.70 -24.91 -8.83
N THR A 34 -0.44 -24.29 -9.13
CA THR A 34 -0.49 -23.01 -9.82
C THR A 34 0.17 -21.91 -8.99
N ASP A 35 -0.13 -21.82 -7.69
CA ASP A 35 0.50 -20.84 -6.80
C ASP A 35 2.02 -21.05 -6.71
N ARG A 36 2.47 -22.29 -6.56
CA ARG A 36 3.90 -22.64 -6.49
C ARG A 36 4.63 -22.33 -7.80
N SER A 37 3.98 -22.57 -8.95
CA SER A 37 4.50 -22.18 -10.26
C SER A 37 4.58 -20.65 -10.40
N SER A 38 3.55 -19.92 -9.97
CA SER A 38 3.56 -18.46 -9.95
C SER A 38 4.63 -17.90 -9.01
N LEU A 39 4.86 -18.51 -7.84
CA LEU A 39 5.95 -18.14 -6.94
C LEU A 39 7.34 -18.37 -7.55
N ALA A 40 7.51 -19.43 -8.33
CA ALA A 40 8.75 -19.66 -9.06
C ALA A 40 8.99 -18.61 -10.15
N SER A 41 7.97 -18.29 -10.95
CA SER A 41 8.05 -17.21 -11.96
C SER A 41 8.33 -15.86 -11.30
N PHE A 42 7.59 -15.52 -10.25
CA PHE A 42 7.77 -14.29 -9.50
C PHE A 42 9.15 -14.20 -8.85
N GLY A 43 9.67 -15.31 -8.31
CA GLY A 43 11.03 -15.40 -7.80
C GLY A 43 12.07 -15.03 -8.87
N SER A 44 11.89 -15.46 -10.13
CA SER A 44 12.82 -15.09 -11.21
C SER A 44 12.77 -13.58 -11.51
N GLU A 45 11.60 -12.95 -11.44
CA GLU A 45 11.45 -11.50 -11.63
C GLU A 45 12.06 -10.70 -10.48
N VAL A 46 11.72 -11.06 -9.23
CA VAL A 46 12.25 -10.44 -8.01
C VAL A 46 13.77 -10.59 -7.92
N GLY A 47 14.27 -11.76 -8.30
CA GLY A 47 15.67 -12.15 -8.28
C GLY A 47 16.55 -11.52 -9.36
N SER A 48 15.97 -10.77 -10.30
CA SER A 48 16.70 -10.22 -11.43
C SER A 48 17.60 -9.04 -11.05
N GLU A 49 18.67 -8.83 -11.82
CA GLU A 49 19.55 -7.66 -11.69
C GLU A 49 18.76 -6.35 -11.73
N GLN A 50 17.76 -6.28 -12.61
CA GLN A 50 16.93 -5.10 -12.79
C GLN A 50 16.12 -4.75 -11.53
N THR A 51 15.54 -5.75 -10.87
CA THR A 51 14.77 -5.53 -9.63
C THR A 51 15.69 -5.15 -8.47
N PHE A 52 16.92 -5.67 -8.42
CA PHE A 52 17.93 -5.25 -7.44
C PHE A 52 18.31 -3.78 -7.62
N LEU A 53 18.50 -3.34 -8.87
CA LEU A 53 18.75 -1.92 -9.19
C LEU A 53 17.57 -1.05 -8.78
N TRP A 54 16.33 -1.47 -9.03
CA TRP A 54 15.16 -0.72 -8.57
C TRP A 54 15.10 -0.60 -7.05
N GLY A 55 15.36 -1.69 -6.32
CA GLY A 55 15.39 -1.66 -4.86
C GLY A 55 16.45 -0.70 -4.30
N ALA A 56 17.65 -0.73 -4.88
CA ALA A 56 18.74 0.17 -4.52
C ALA A 56 18.38 1.64 -4.80
N ASP A 57 17.87 1.94 -6.00
CA ASP A 57 17.56 3.31 -6.42
C ASP A 57 16.36 3.89 -5.67
N ALA A 58 15.33 3.09 -5.38
CA ALA A 58 14.17 3.53 -4.59
C ALA A 58 14.57 3.99 -3.17
N ASN A 59 15.67 3.46 -2.62
CA ASN A 59 16.19 3.85 -1.31
C ASN A 59 17.25 4.95 -1.40
N ARG A 60 18.13 4.89 -2.41
CA ARG A 60 19.15 5.92 -2.66
C ARG A 60 18.53 7.29 -2.93
N TYR A 61 17.45 7.32 -3.70
CA TYR A 61 16.75 8.54 -4.10
C TYR A 61 15.45 8.69 -3.29
N SER A 62 15.57 9.28 -2.11
CA SER A 62 14.44 9.47 -1.20
C SER A 62 13.32 10.33 -1.81
N PRO A 63 12.05 10.10 -1.45
CA PRO A 63 10.93 10.88 -1.97
C PRO A 63 11.00 12.36 -1.58
N GLU A 64 10.59 13.24 -2.48
CA GLU A 64 10.58 14.69 -2.27
C GLU A 64 9.16 15.19 -1.98
N LEU A 65 8.96 15.87 -0.86
CA LEU A 65 7.70 16.55 -0.53
C LEU A 65 7.61 17.88 -1.29
N VAL A 66 6.58 18.01 -2.13
CA VAL A 66 6.28 19.20 -2.92
C VAL A 66 4.96 19.79 -2.45
N THR A 67 5.02 20.75 -1.52
CA THR A 67 3.82 21.35 -0.94
C THR A 67 3.16 22.36 -1.86
N HIS A 68 3.93 23.12 -2.65
CA HIS A 68 3.43 24.16 -3.54
C HIS A 68 4.02 24.01 -4.95
N ASP A 69 3.29 24.50 -5.94
CA ASP A 69 3.78 24.61 -7.31
C ASP A 69 4.63 25.87 -7.53
N ARG A 70 5.02 26.13 -8.79
CA ARG A 70 5.86 27.28 -9.16
C ARG A 70 5.17 28.64 -9.01
N PHE A 71 3.86 28.68 -8.87
CA PHE A 71 3.06 29.90 -8.71
C PHE A 71 2.74 30.19 -7.24
N GLY A 72 3.06 29.26 -6.34
CA GLY A 72 2.76 29.36 -4.91
C GLY A 72 1.42 28.75 -4.54
N ASP A 73 0.75 28.07 -5.45
CA ASP A 73 -0.49 27.35 -5.16
C ASP A 73 -0.16 26.02 -4.47
N ARG A 74 -0.93 25.69 -3.44
CA ARG A 74 -0.69 24.47 -2.65
C ARG A 74 -1.15 23.23 -3.41
N ILE A 75 -0.28 22.23 -3.54
CA ILE A 75 -0.55 20.95 -4.20
C ILE A 75 -0.38 19.74 -3.28
N ASP A 76 0.51 19.77 -2.29
CA ASP A 76 0.71 18.65 -1.35
C ASP A 76 1.03 17.29 -2.02
N GLU A 77 2.00 17.25 -2.94
CA GLU A 77 2.44 16.01 -3.61
C GLU A 77 3.74 15.46 -3.03
N VAL A 78 4.00 14.18 -3.28
CA VAL A 78 5.31 13.56 -3.06
C VAL A 78 5.80 12.97 -4.37
N ARG A 79 6.99 13.38 -4.79
CA ARG A 79 7.67 12.85 -5.98
C ARG A 79 8.56 11.69 -5.57
N TYR A 80 8.41 10.56 -6.24
CA TYR A 80 9.22 9.38 -6.04
C TYR A 80 10.16 9.17 -7.23
N HIS A 81 11.29 8.51 -7.00
CA HIS A 81 12.15 8.06 -8.08
C HIS A 81 11.41 7.00 -8.94
N PRO A 82 11.62 6.94 -10.28
CA PRO A 82 10.97 5.95 -11.14
C PRO A 82 11.10 4.49 -10.66
N ALA A 83 12.22 4.16 -10.01
CA ALA A 83 12.44 2.85 -9.42
C ALA A 83 11.36 2.43 -8.39
N TYR A 84 10.89 3.38 -7.57
CA TYR A 84 9.77 3.12 -6.63
C TYR A 84 8.51 2.71 -7.40
N HIS A 85 8.20 3.41 -8.50
CA HIS A 85 7.04 3.09 -9.33
C HIS A 85 7.17 1.73 -10.02
N GLN A 86 8.39 1.29 -10.36
CA GLN A 86 8.62 -0.07 -10.88
C GLN A 86 8.39 -1.13 -9.79
N MET A 87 8.86 -0.92 -8.56
CA MET A 87 8.58 -1.81 -7.43
C MET A 87 7.07 -1.89 -7.12
N MET A 88 6.38 -0.75 -7.13
CA MET A 88 4.92 -0.71 -6.99
C MET A 88 4.21 -1.46 -8.12
N ASN A 89 4.60 -1.24 -9.37
CA ASN A 89 4.02 -1.93 -10.53
C ASN A 89 4.23 -3.45 -10.46
N LEU A 90 5.43 -3.90 -10.10
CA LEU A 90 5.76 -5.32 -9.91
C LEU A 90 4.82 -5.96 -8.89
N SER A 91 4.66 -5.35 -7.71
CA SER A 91 3.83 -5.87 -6.64
C SER A 91 2.32 -5.81 -6.93
N VAL A 92 1.84 -4.73 -7.57
CA VAL A 92 0.42 -4.57 -7.93
C VAL A 92 0.02 -5.51 -9.07
N THR A 93 0.86 -5.66 -10.10
CA THR A 93 0.59 -6.55 -11.24
C THR A 93 0.53 -8.01 -10.79
N ASN A 94 1.39 -8.40 -9.85
CA ASN A 94 1.36 -9.72 -9.23
C ASN A 94 0.24 -9.88 -8.18
N GLY A 95 -0.55 -8.84 -7.92
CA GLY A 95 -1.71 -8.87 -7.04
C GLY A 95 -1.37 -8.98 -5.55
N ILE A 96 -0.16 -8.62 -5.12
CA ILE A 96 0.28 -8.80 -3.73
C ILE A 96 -0.60 -7.99 -2.75
N HIS A 97 -1.24 -6.91 -3.19
CA HIS A 97 -2.17 -6.14 -2.37
C HIS A 97 -3.54 -6.80 -2.21
N SER A 98 -3.96 -7.74 -3.08
CA SER A 98 -5.37 -8.19 -3.09
C SER A 98 -5.66 -9.63 -3.53
N ALA A 99 -4.70 -10.38 -4.09
CA ALA A 99 -4.94 -11.68 -4.71
C ALA A 99 -5.49 -12.73 -3.73
N HIS A 100 -5.20 -12.62 -2.43
CA HIS A 100 -5.74 -13.52 -1.42
C HIS A 100 -7.25 -13.39 -1.22
N TYR A 101 -7.89 -12.37 -1.79
CA TYR A 101 -9.35 -12.23 -1.84
C TYR A 101 -10.00 -12.91 -3.06
N ASP A 102 -9.20 -13.38 -4.04
CA ASP A 102 -9.70 -14.11 -5.21
C ASP A 102 -10.02 -15.57 -4.85
N GLY A 103 -9.34 -16.11 -3.84
CA GLY A 103 -9.55 -17.44 -3.29
C GLY A 103 -10.62 -17.53 -2.20
N ARG A 104 -10.80 -18.75 -1.70
CA ARG A 104 -11.66 -19.11 -0.56
C ARG A 104 -10.82 -19.32 0.70
N PRO A 105 -11.38 -19.10 1.90
CA PRO A 105 -10.70 -19.46 3.14
C PRO A 105 -10.19 -20.92 3.12
N GLY A 106 -8.91 -21.11 3.44
CA GLY A 106 -8.26 -22.42 3.51
C GLY A 106 -7.71 -22.97 2.19
N ASP A 107 -7.78 -22.24 1.08
CA ASP A 107 -7.26 -22.70 -0.22
C ASP A 107 -5.80 -22.35 -0.51
N GLY A 108 -5.08 -21.78 0.48
CA GLY A 108 -3.68 -21.40 0.33
C GLY A 108 -3.43 -20.04 -0.32
N SER A 109 -4.45 -19.32 -0.82
CA SER A 109 -4.23 -18.04 -1.52
C SER A 109 -3.55 -16.97 -0.65
N TYR A 110 -3.88 -16.92 0.64
CA TYR A 110 -3.21 -16.01 1.59
C TYR A 110 -1.75 -16.41 1.83
N VAL A 111 -1.46 -17.71 1.85
CA VAL A 111 -0.10 -18.25 1.99
C VAL A 111 0.74 -17.89 0.76
N ALA A 112 0.21 -18.15 -0.45
CA ALA A 112 0.86 -17.80 -1.71
C ALA A 112 1.18 -16.30 -1.79
N ARG A 113 0.19 -15.45 -1.50
CA ARG A 113 0.37 -13.99 -1.41
C ARG A 113 1.41 -13.59 -0.38
N THR A 114 1.43 -14.24 0.78
CA THR A 114 2.40 -13.96 1.84
C THR A 114 3.82 -14.34 1.42
N ALA A 115 3.97 -15.45 0.69
CA ALA A 115 5.25 -15.83 0.11
C ALA A 115 5.71 -14.82 -0.96
N GLN A 116 4.83 -14.31 -1.83
CA GLN A 116 5.18 -13.22 -2.75
C GLN A 116 5.66 -11.96 -2.00
N MET A 117 4.93 -11.53 -0.97
CA MET A 117 5.32 -10.38 -0.14
C MET A 117 6.68 -10.62 0.53
N HIS A 118 6.93 -11.83 1.03
CA HIS A 118 8.21 -12.21 1.61
C HIS A 118 9.35 -12.10 0.60
N LEU A 119 9.19 -12.66 -0.60
CA LEU A 119 10.20 -12.64 -1.66
C LEU A 119 10.57 -11.20 -2.04
N VAL A 120 9.59 -10.34 -2.34
CA VAL A 120 9.87 -8.97 -2.79
C VAL A 120 10.49 -8.10 -1.69
N SER A 121 10.15 -8.37 -0.42
CA SER A 121 10.71 -7.66 0.74
C SER A 121 12.19 -7.99 0.99
N GLN A 122 12.74 -9.06 0.40
CA GLN A 122 14.18 -9.33 0.44
C GLN A 122 14.97 -8.30 -0.38
N ILE A 123 14.32 -7.64 -1.35
CA ILE A 123 14.97 -6.68 -2.25
C ILE A 123 14.68 -5.25 -1.81
N GLU A 124 13.42 -4.93 -1.50
CA GLU A 124 12.99 -3.58 -1.16
C GLU A 124 11.74 -3.66 -0.28
N VAL A 125 11.77 -3.04 0.91
CA VAL A 125 10.69 -3.14 1.91
C VAL A 125 9.83 -1.88 2.02
N GLY A 126 10.32 -0.73 1.55
CA GLY A 126 9.61 0.55 1.64
C GLY A 126 8.29 0.56 0.84
N HIS A 127 8.30 0.03 -0.38
CA HIS A 127 7.11 -0.09 -1.23
C HIS A 127 6.11 -1.13 -0.69
N ALA A 128 6.56 -2.08 0.14
CA ALA A 128 5.67 -3.05 0.75
C ALA A 128 4.66 -2.40 1.72
N CYS A 129 4.95 -1.19 2.22
CA CYS A 129 4.05 -0.44 3.10
C CYS A 129 2.66 -0.18 2.45
N PRO A 130 2.53 0.54 1.32
CA PRO A 130 1.23 0.73 0.66
C PRO A 130 0.58 -0.57 0.16
N ILE A 131 1.37 -1.57 -0.25
CA ILE A 131 0.86 -2.89 -0.66
C ILE A 131 0.19 -3.60 0.53
N SER A 132 0.83 -3.58 1.69
CA SER A 132 0.30 -4.16 2.92
C SER A 132 -0.95 -3.42 3.40
N MET A 133 -0.88 -2.09 3.48
CA MET A 133 -2.03 -1.27 3.91
C MET A 133 -3.25 -1.51 3.02
N THR A 134 -3.07 -1.49 1.70
CA THR A 134 -4.15 -1.70 0.73
C THR A 134 -4.83 -3.06 0.92
N GLY A 135 -4.05 -4.13 1.16
CA GLY A 135 -4.62 -5.43 1.45
C GLY A 135 -5.35 -5.50 2.79
N ALA A 136 -4.87 -4.77 3.80
CA ALA A 136 -5.40 -4.80 5.17
C ALA A 136 -6.64 -3.92 5.38
N VAL A 137 -6.90 -2.90 4.55
CA VAL A 137 -8.08 -2.03 4.71
C VAL A 137 -9.39 -2.69 4.28
N LEU A 138 -9.35 -3.67 3.36
CA LEU A 138 -10.56 -4.24 2.76
C LEU A 138 -11.55 -4.85 3.78
N PRO A 139 -11.12 -5.62 4.80
CA PRO A 139 -12.02 -6.13 5.82
C PRO A 139 -12.72 -5.01 6.61
N ALA A 140 -11.99 -3.95 6.98
CA ALA A 140 -12.58 -2.80 7.68
C ALA A 140 -13.56 -2.02 6.78
N LEU A 141 -13.25 -1.91 5.49
CA LEU A 141 -14.13 -1.26 4.52
C LEU A 141 -15.44 -2.04 4.30
N ARG A 142 -15.39 -3.38 4.33
CA ARG A 142 -16.57 -4.25 4.17
C ARG A 142 -17.60 -4.13 5.28
N GLU A 143 -17.23 -3.57 6.44
CA GLU A 143 -18.18 -3.21 7.49
C GLU A 143 -19.14 -2.07 7.07
N GLN A 144 -18.85 -1.40 5.95
CA GLN A 144 -19.73 -0.42 5.30
C GLN A 144 -20.01 -0.83 3.83
N PRO A 145 -21.03 -1.67 3.58
CA PRO A 145 -21.22 -2.35 2.29
C PRO A 145 -21.40 -1.45 1.06
N ASP A 146 -22.06 -0.31 1.21
CA ASP A 146 -22.21 0.73 0.19
C ASP A 146 -20.85 1.29 -0.24
N LEU A 147 -19.95 1.63 0.69
CA LEU A 147 -18.60 2.08 0.35
C LEU A 147 -17.76 0.94 -0.24
N ALA A 148 -17.86 -0.26 0.32
CA ALA A 148 -17.16 -1.43 -0.19
C ALA A 148 -17.54 -1.74 -1.65
N SER A 149 -18.82 -1.60 -2.01
CA SER A 149 -19.31 -1.84 -3.37
C SER A 149 -18.65 -0.93 -4.42
N VAL A 150 -18.20 0.27 -4.00
CA VAL A 150 -17.53 1.24 -4.86
C VAL A 150 -16.02 1.02 -4.89
N TRP A 151 -15.41 0.82 -3.72
CA TRP A 151 -13.96 0.87 -3.56
C TRP A 151 -13.29 -0.50 -3.72
N GLU A 152 -13.94 -1.61 -3.33
CA GLU A 152 -13.33 -2.94 -3.44
C GLU A 152 -12.98 -3.30 -4.90
N PRO A 153 -13.85 -3.10 -5.90
CA PRO A 153 -13.50 -3.41 -7.29
C PRO A 153 -12.30 -2.61 -7.80
N ARG A 154 -12.14 -1.37 -7.32
CA ARG A 154 -11.03 -0.47 -7.69
C ARG A 154 -9.71 -0.84 -7.01
N ILE A 155 -9.79 -1.35 -5.78
CA ILE A 155 -8.63 -1.83 -5.01
C ILE A 155 -8.10 -3.14 -5.59
N ARG A 156 -9.00 -4.03 -6.01
CA ARG A 156 -8.65 -5.39 -6.45
C ARG A 156 -8.10 -5.47 -7.86
N THR A 157 -7.99 -4.35 -8.58
CA THR A 157 -7.33 -4.35 -9.89
C THR A 157 -5.84 -4.64 -9.76
N ARG A 158 -5.24 -5.16 -10.82
CA ARG A 158 -3.80 -5.45 -10.91
C ARG A 158 -3.07 -4.41 -11.77
N SER A 159 -3.56 -3.17 -11.76
CA SER A 159 -2.98 -2.06 -12.53
C SER A 159 -2.52 -0.97 -11.58
N TYR A 160 -1.22 -0.67 -11.60
CA TYR A 160 -0.66 0.43 -10.84
C TYR A 160 -0.86 1.75 -11.57
N ASP A 161 -1.55 2.70 -10.92
CA ASP A 161 -1.77 4.03 -11.44
C ASP A 161 -1.24 5.08 -10.46
N GLN A 162 -0.18 5.77 -10.85
CA GLN A 162 0.48 6.78 -10.02
C GLN A 162 -0.18 8.16 -10.07
N ARG A 163 -1.16 8.39 -10.96
CA ARG A 163 -1.78 9.71 -11.14
C ARG A 163 -2.59 10.09 -9.90
N LEU A 164 -2.48 11.36 -9.48
CA LEU A 164 -3.32 11.94 -8.43
C LEU A 164 -4.52 12.64 -9.07
N ILE A 165 -5.51 11.83 -9.43
CA ILE A 165 -6.78 12.26 -10.04
C ILE A 165 -7.94 11.62 -9.28
N GLU A 166 -9.18 11.96 -9.66
CA GLU A 166 -10.38 11.36 -9.09
C GLU A 166 -10.26 9.82 -9.08
N PRO A 167 -10.53 9.15 -7.94
CA PRO A 167 -10.35 7.70 -7.82
C PRO A 167 -11.08 6.89 -8.89
N SER A 168 -12.25 7.34 -9.36
CA SER A 168 -13.05 6.65 -10.37
C SER A 168 -12.40 6.60 -11.77
N LEU A 169 -11.47 7.52 -12.05
CA LEU A 169 -10.78 7.66 -13.34
C LEU A 169 -9.44 6.91 -13.41
N LYS A 170 -9.06 6.26 -12.30
CA LYS A 170 -7.83 5.47 -12.20
C LYS A 170 -8.06 4.02 -12.61
N THR A 171 -7.00 3.37 -13.10
CA THR A 171 -7.05 1.93 -13.43
C THR A 171 -6.90 1.03 -12.21
N GLY A 172 -6.48 1.59 -11.07
CA GLY A 172 -6.40 0.93 -9.78
C GLY A 172 -6.19 1.93 -8.65
N ASN A 173 -6.68 1.58 -7.46
CA ASN A 173 -6.54 2.43 -6.27
C ASN A 173 -5.81 1.72 -5.14
N LEU A 174 -4.98 2.48 -4.43
CA LEU A 174 -4.25 2.04 -3.23
C LEU A 174 -4.71 2.86 -2.03
N LEU A 175 -4.84 2.22 -0.87
CA LEU A 175 -5.34 2.83 0.34
C LEU A 175 -4.28 2.81 1.44
N GLY A 176 -4.15 3.94 2.14
CA GLY A 176 -3.31 4.10 3.31
C GLY A 176 -4.11 4.10 4.61
N MET A 177 -3.41 4.38 5.71
CA MET A 177 -3.99 4.50 7.04
C MET A 177 -3.47 5.76 7.74
N GLY A 178 -4.39 6.52 8.34
CA GLY A 178 -4.11 7.70 9.15
C GLY A 178 -4.59 7.47 10.58
N LEU A 179 -3.78 6.81 11.40
CA LEU A 179 -4.17 6.39 12.76
C LEU A 179 -3.53 7.26 13.84
N THR A 180 -2.19 7.24 13.87
CA THR A 180 -1.32 7.81 14.89
C THR A 180 -1.39 9.33 14.94
N GLU A 181 -1.44 9.87 16.16
CA GLU A 181 -1.29 11.30 16.44
C GLU A 181 -0.10 11.57 17.36
N LYS A 182 0.28 12.85 17.49
CA LYS A 182 1.46 13.28 18.29
C LYS A 182 1.45 12.73 19.71
N GLN A 183 0.27 12.65 20.33
CA GLN A 183 0.08 12.19 21.70
C GLN A 183 0.10 10.67 21.86
N GLY A 184 -0.01 9.89 20.77
CA GLY A 184 0.02 8.45 20.84
C GLY A 184 -0.36 7.73 19.54
N GLY A 185 0.30 6.60 19.30
CA GLY A 185 -0.08 5.62 18.27
C GLY A 185 -0.71 4.35 18.84
N SER A 186 -0.30 3.93 20.04
CA SER A 186 -0.85 2.74 20.70
C SER A 186 -2.25 3.01 21.29
N ASP A 187 -2.42 4.13 21.99
CA ASP A 187 -3.72 4.55 22.52
C ASP A 187 -4.45 5.46 21.52
N VAL A 188 -5.03 4.85 20.49
CA VAL A 188 -5.78 5.59 19.47
C VAL A 188 -7.03 6.28 20.02
N ARG A 189 -7.55 5.87 21.18
CA ARG A 189 -8.72 6.53 21.82
C ARG A 189 -8.38 7.92 22.32
N ALA A 190 -7.10 8.21 22.55
CA ALA A 190 -6.61 9.54 22.89
C ALA A 190 -6.51 10.48 21.67
N ASN A 191 -6.90 10.06 20.46
CA ASN A 191 -6.94 10.92 19.28
C ASN A 191 -7.79 12.17 19.52
N THR A 192 -7.29 13.31 19.05
CA THR A 192 -7.94 14.63 19.16
C THR A 192 -8.46 15.14 17.81
N SER A 193 -8.15 14.46 16.69
CA SER A 193 -8.84 14.73 15.43
C SER A 193 -10.35 14.53 15.62
N THR A 194 -11.15 15.51 15.20
CA THR A 194 -12.61 15.50 15.32
C THR A 194 -13.28 15.29 13.97
N ALA A 195 -14.44 14.64 13.96
CA ALA A 195 -15.31 14.46 12.80
C ALA A 195 -16.69 15.06 13.09
N ALA A 196 -17.02 16.16 12.43
CA ALA A 196 -18.33 16.79 12.52
C ALA A 196 -19.25 16.26 11.40
N PRO A 197 -20.47 15.77 11.71
CA PRO A 197 -21.37 15.24 10.70
C PRO A 197 -21.77 16.31 9.69
N VAL A 198 -21.81 15.93 8.42
CA VAL A 198 -22.36 16.69 7.31
C VAL A 198 -23.61 15.94 6.82
N ASN A 199 -24.62 16.66 6.35
CA ASN A 199 -25.83 16.05 5.77
C ASN A 199 -26.53 14.99 6.67
N GLY A 200 -26.44 15.15 8.00
CA GLY A 200 -27.07 14.26 8.99
C GLY A 200 -26.15 13.18 9.59
N GLY A 201 -24.99 12.89 8.99
CA GLY A 201 -24.04 11.91 9.51
C GLY A 201 -24.55 10.46 9.49
N GLY A 202 -24.14 9.66 10.49
CA GLY A 202 -24.40 8.22 10.57
C GLY A 202 -23.39 7.35 9.79
N PRO A 203 -23.52 6.01 9.86
CA PRO A 203 -22.71 5.09 9.05
C PRO A 203 -22.86 5.37 7.55
N GLY A 204 -21.75 5.48 6.83
CA GLY A 204 -21.72 5.84 5.41
C GLY A 204 -21.97 7.32 5.10
N GLY A 205 -22.39 8.11 6.09
CA GLY A 205 -22.59 9.54 5.95
C GLY A 205 -21.29 10.33 5.85
N GLU A 206 -21.38 11.54 5.33
CA GLU A 206 -20.24 12.45 5.18
C GLU A 206 -19.89 13.15 6.49
N TYR A 207 -18.60 13.36 6.71
CA TYR A 207 -18.09 14.10 7.86
C TYR A 207 -16.98 15.05 7.44
N ARG A 208 -16.91 16.20 8.11
CA ARG A 208 -15.76 17.09 8.04
C ARG A 208 -14.79 16.74 9.15
N LEU A 209 -13.59 16.29 8.77
CA LEU A 209 -12.53 16.00 9.72
C LEU A 209 -11.65 17.23 9.93
N THR A 210 -11.19 17.44 11.16
CA THR A 210 -10.23 18.48 11.53
C THR A 210 -9.29 17.95 12.59
N GLY A 211 -7.98 18.06 12.35
CA GLY A 211 -6.96 17.52 13.23
C GLY A 211 -5.66 17.27 12.47
N HIS A 212 -4.87 16.31 12.95
CA HIS A 212 -3.62 15.91 12.33
C HIS A 212 -3.41 14.41 12.46
N LYS A 213 -2.61 13.85 11.55
CA LYS A 213 -2.00 12.52 11.71
C LYS A 213 -0.50 12.67 11.67
N TRP A 214 0.15 12.08 12.66
CA TRP A 214 1.58 12.28 12.91
C TRP A 214 2.44 11.40 12.01
N PHE A 215 1.97 10.18 11.73
CA PHE A 215 2.56 9.29 10.74
C PHE A 215 1.48 8.84 9.77
N THR A 216 1.61 9.27 8.52
CA THR A 216 0.78 8.85 7.39
C THR A 216 1.70 8.40 6.27
N SER A 217 2.01 7.11 6.25
CA SER A 217 2.86 6.50 5.23
C SER A 217 2.18 6.49 3.87
N ALA A 218 2.97 6.43 2.80
CA ALA A 218 2.51 6.44 1.42
C ALA A 218 1.45 7.53 1.17
N PRO A 219 1.79 8.82 1.40
CA PRO A 219 0.81 9.89 1.31
C PRO A 219 0.18 10.00 -0.08
N MET A 220 0.74 9.42 -1.14
CA MET A 220 0.16 9.38 -2.49
C MET A 220 -0.88 8.27 -2.71
N CYS A 221 -1.26 7.49 -1.68
CA CYS A 221 -2.45 6.63 -1.74
C CYS A 221 -3.72 7.44 -2.05
N ASP A 222 -4.69 6.81 -2.68
CA ASP A 222 -5.89 7.46 -3.21
C ASP A 222 -6.89 7.84 -2.12
N ALA A 223 -6.92 7.05 -1.05
CA ALA A 223 -7.70 7.32 0.14
C ALA A 223 -7.02 6.72 1.38
N PHE A 224 -7.48 7.13 2.55
CA PHE A 224 -6.98 6.67 3.83
C PHE A 224 -8.13 6.22 4.72
N LEU A 225 -7.95 5.12 5.46
CA LEU A 225 -8.75 4.87 6.65
C LEU A 225 -8.20 5.72 7.80
N VAL A 226 -9.00 6.68 8.28
CA VAL A 226 -8.60 7.68 9.28
C VAL A 226 -9.46 7.52 10.53
N LEU A 227 -8.82 7.51 11.71
CA LEU A 227 -9.54 7.53 12.99
C LEU A 227 -9.77 8.95 13.48
N ALA A 228 -10.99 9.30 13.86
CA ALA A 228 -11.32 10.59 14.47
C ALA A 228 -12.48 10.46 15.48
N GLN A 229 -12.59 11.42 16.39
CA GLN A 229 -13.67 11.50 17.38
C GLN A 229 -14.94 12.04 16.72
N ALA A 230 -15.98 11.21 16.64
CA ALA A 230 -17.33 11.60 16.23
C ALA A 230 -18.22 11.81 17.48
N PRO A 231 -19.48 12.28 17.35
CA PRO A 231 -20.38 12.44 18.50
C PRO A 231 -20.58 11.18 19.35
N ALA A 232 -20.49 9.99 18.74
CA ALA A 232 -20.61 8.70 19.43
C ALA A 232 -19.25 8.09 19.86
N GLY A 233 -18.16 8.85 19.77
CA GLY A 233 -16.80 8.41 20.10
C GLY A 233 -15.94 8.12 18.87
N ILE A 234 -14.80 7.47 19.10
CA ILE A 234 -13.84 7.18 18.05
C ILE A 234 -14.47 6.36 16.92
N SER A 235 -14.29 6.83 15.69
CA SER A 235 -14.89 6.27 14.48
C SER A 235 -13.84 6.19 13.36
N CYS A 236 -14.07 5.31 12.40
CA CYS A 236 -13.21 5.13 11.22
C CYS A 236 -13.86 5.77 9.99
N PHE A 237 -13.07 6.53 9.23
CA PHE A 237 -13.52 7.29 8.07
C PHE A 237 -12.69 6.92 6.86
N LEU A 238 -13.32 6.75 5.71
CA LEU A 238 -12.64 6.70 4.42
C LEU A 238 -12.45 8.13 3.90
N VAL A 239 -11.20 8.56 3.75
CA VAL A 239 -10.86 9.94 3.38
C VAL A 239 -10.11 9.93 2.04
N PRO A 240 -10.76 10.26 0.91
CA PRO A 240 -10.10 10.33 -0.38
C PRO A 240 -9.21 11.57 -0.49
N ARG A 241 -8.15 11.49 -1.30
CA ARG A 241 -7.26 12.62 -1.59
C ARG A 241 -7.83 13.59 -2.62
N VAL A 242 -8.59 13.07 -3.56
CA VAL A 242 -9.28 13.82 -4.61
C VAL A 242 -10.76 13.51 -4.49
N LEU A 243 -11.58 14.56 -4.46
CA LEU A 243 -13.03 14.45 -4.34
C LEU A 243 -13.65 14.07 -5.70
N ASP A 244 -14.93 13.71 -5.69
CA ASP A 244 -15.67 13.28 -6.89
C ASP A 244 -15.84 14.40 -7.93
N ASP A 245 -15.66 15.67 -7.54
CA ASP A 245 -15.63 16.81 -8.46
C ASP A 245 -14.25 17.08 -9.08
N GLY A 246 -13.25 16.23 -8.77
CA GLY A 246 -11.87 16.33 -9.21
C GLY A 246 -11.01 17.32 -8.42
N SER A 247 -11.58 18.04 -7.44
CA SER A 247 -10.82 18.93 -6.58
C SER A 247 -10.00 18.15 -5.54
N ARG A 248 -8.88 18.73 -5.08
CA ARG A 248 -8.10 18.12 -4.01
C ARG A 248 -8.85 18.26 -2.69
N ASN A 249 -8.91 17.17 -1.93
CA ASN A 249 -9.39 17.22 -0.57
C ASN A 249 -8.40 17.99 0.33
N SER A 250 -8.87 18.53 1.45
CA SER A 250 -8.09 19.38 2.36
C SER A 250 -7.13 18.57 3.25
N LEU A 251 -6.20 17.85 2.62
CA LEU A 251 -5.13 17.09 3.27
C LEU A 251 -3.79 17.80 3.08
N PHE A 252 -3.36 18.54 4.10
CA PHE A 252 -2.12 19.31 4.08
C PHE A 252 -0.95 18.47 4.56
N LEU A 253 0.02 18.21 3.68
CA LEU A 253 1.23 17.45 4.02
C LEU A 253 2.24 18.37 4.71
N MET A 254 2.72 17.91 5.87
CA MET A 254 3.63 18.65 6.75
C MET A 254 4.76 17.71 7.22
N ARG A 255 5.86 18.27 7.73
CA ARG A 255 6.97 17.54 8.36
C ARG A 255 7.46 18.28 9.59
#